data_AF-A0A0M2VDD6-F1
#
_entry.id   AF-A0A0M2VDD6-F1
#
_cell.length_a   1.000
_cell.length_b   1.000
_cell.length_c   1.000
_cell.angle_alpha   90.00
_cell.angle_beta   90.00
_cell.angle_gamma   90.00
#
_symmetry.space_group_name_H-M   'P 1'
#
loop_
_entity.id
_entity.type
_entity.pdbx_description
1 polymer ?
#
loop_
_entity_poly.entity_id
_entity_poly.type
_entity_poly.pdbx_seq_one_letter_code
_entity_poly.pdbx_strand_id
1 'polypeptide(L)'
;MKLLNALGYAGLLPFIGLPLLYQQQVWFDSPTLLHVYQLYSALILGFMAGVLWPALPQSNNDNNSHSLALLAVTFPVLSVIGLVLIEHSFLLLQLVLFLLLRLTELLTSINQRYNRSYRSLRNWLTLVVSVSHLALYWLIYQ
;
A
#
# COMPACT_ATOMS: atom_id res chain seq x y z
N MET A 1 -18.71 -5.11 -11.59
CA MET A 1 -17.38 -4.54 -11.92
C MET A 1 -17.26 -3.05 -11.61
N LYS A 2 -18.21 -2.19 -12.00
CA LYS A 2 -18.13 -0.73 -11.74
C LYS A 2 -17.96 -0.36 -10.25
N LEU A 3 -18.70 -1.02 -9.35
CA LEU A 3 -18.62 -0.76 -7.91
C LEU A 3 -17.25 -1.11 -7.31
N LEU A 4 -16.69 -2.28 -7.63
CA LEU A 4 -15.36 -2.71 -7.16
C LEU A 4 -14.26 -1.72 -7.59
N ASN A 5 -14.32 -1.24 -8.84
CA ASN A 5 -13.39 -0.22 -9.31
C ASN A 5 -13.58 1.10 -8.57
N ALA A 6 -14.83 1.54 -8.39
CA ALA A 6 -15.13 2.78 -7.67
C ALA A 6 -14.62 2.75 -6.23
N LEU A 7 -14.80 1.62 -5.53
CA LEU A 7 -14.28 1.42 -4.18
C LEU A 7 -12.74 1.42 -4.15
N GLY A 8 -12.10 0.80 -5.15
CA GLY A 8 -10.65 0.84 -5.29
C GLY A 8 -10.09 2.24 -5.51
N TYR A 9 -10.73 3.04 -6.37
CA TYR A 9 -10.35 4.44 -6.58
C TYR A 9 -10.69 5.32 -5.37
N ALA A 10 -11.78 5.03 -4.64
CA ALA A 10 -12.10 5.71 -3.39
C ALA A 10 -10.99 5.49 -2.35
N GLY A 11 -10.36 4.31 -2.34
CA GLY A 11 -9.19 4.03 -1.51
C GLY A 11 -7.95 4.90 -1.82
N LEU A 12 -7.92 5.60 -2.96
CA LEU A 12 -6.85 6.54 -3.29
C LEU A 12 -7.09 7.95 -2.76
N LEU A 13 -8.32 8.27 -2.37
CA LEU A 13 -8.67 9.62 -1.92
C LEU A 13 -7.79 10.09 -0.75
N PRO A 14 -7.51 9.29 0.29
CA PRO A 14 -6.70 9.78 1.41
C PRO A 14 -5.22 10.01 1.04
N PHE A 15 -4.69 9.28 0.05
CA PHE A 15 -3.33 9.50 -0.46
C PHE A 15 -3.20 10.80 -1.27
N ILE A 16 -4.30 11.41 -1.70
CA ILE A 16 -4.28 12.71 -2.39
C ILE A 16 -4.72 13.81 -1.42
N GLY A 17 -5.81 13.58 -0.69
CA GLY A 17 -6.42 14.56 0.19
C GLY A 17 -5.56 14.90 1.40
N LEU A 18 -4.95 13.93 2.07
CA LEU A 18 -4.20 14.19 3.30
C LEU A 18 -2.91 14.99 3.04
N PRO A 19 -2.09 14.70 2.00
CA PRO A 19 -0.96 15.57 1.67
C PRO A 19 -1.38 17.01 1.30
N LEU A 20 -2.49 17.19 0.60
CA LEU A 20 -3.01 18.53 0.28
C LEU A 20 -3.46 19.29 1.54
N LEU A 21 -4.18 18.61 2.44
CA LEU A 21 -4.58 19.18 3.72
C LEU A 21 -3.38 19.52 4.60
N TYR A 22 -2.35 18.66 4.60
CA TYR A 22 -1.09 18.88 5.31
C TYR A 22 -0.38 20.15 4.79
N GLN A 23 -0.28 20.30 3.47
CA GLN A 23 0.36 21.45 2.84
C GLN A 23 -0.38 22.77 3.15
N GLN A 24 -1.72 22.76 3.15
CA GLN A 24 -2.52 23.96 3.39
C GLN A 24 -2.69 24.28 4.89
N GLN A 25 -2.35 23.34 5.79
CA GLN A 25 -2.53 23.46 7.24
C GLN A 25 -3.98 23.80 7.65
N VAL A 26 -4.97 23.18 6.99
CA VAL A 26 -6.40 23.46 7.22
C VAL A 26 -7.05 22.29 7.95
N TRP A 27 -8.09 22.58 8.74
CA TRP A 27 -8.95 21.65 9.49
C TRP A 27 -8.30 20.96 10.70
N PHE A 28 -7.04 20.51 10.57
CA PHE A 28 -6.34 19.74 11.60
C PHE A 28 -4.86 20.17 11.68
N ASP A 29 -4.23 19.86 12.80
CA ASP A 29 -2.80 20.07 13.01
C ASP A 29 -1.97 19.05 12.22
N SER A 30 -0.79 19.49 11.77
CA SER A 30 0.11 18.71 10.92
C SER A 30 0.48 17.32 11.48
N PRO A 31 0.76 17.16 12.79
CA PRO A 31 1.05 15.85 13.38
C PRO A 31 -0.13 14.87 13.26
N THR A 32 -1.35 15.33 13.53
CA THR A 32 -2.56 14.51 13.38
C THR A 32 -2.77 14.08 11.93
N LEU A 33 -2.63 15.00 10.97
CA LEU A 33 -2.76 14.67 9.54
C LEU A 33 -1.73 13.64 9.09
N LEU A 34 -0.49 13.78 9.55
CA LEU A 34 0.58 12.82 9.28
C LEU A 34 0.26 11.45 9.89
N HIS A 35 -0.15 11.40 11.15
CA HIS A 35 -0.45 10.14 11.82
C HIS A 35 -1.62 9.40 11.15
N VAL A 36 -2.68 10.11 10.77
CA VAL A 36 -3.82 9.55 10.02
C VAL A 36 -3.37 9.03 8.66
N TYR A 37 -2.51 9.77 7.95
CA TYR A 37 -1.93 9.31 6.68
C TYR A 37 -1.14 8.01 6.85
N GLN A 38 -0.27 7.96 7.85
CA GLN A 38 0.59 6.80 8.11
C GLN A 38 -0.23 5.56 8.49
N LEU A 39 -1.20 5.72 9.39
CA LEU A 39 -2.12 4.65 9.78
C LEU A 39 -2.92 4.12 8.59
N TYR A 40 -3.49 5.03 7.78
CA TYR A 40 -4.23 4.65 6.58
C TYR A 40 -3.34 3.90 5.57
N SER A 41 -2.10 4.35 5.42
CA SER A 41 -1.12 3.70 4.54
C SER A 41 -0.82 2.27 4.97
N ALA A 42 -0.65 2.02 6.29
CA ALA A 42 -0.46 0.68 6.84
C ALA A 42 -1.66 -0.23 6.58
N LEU A 43 -2.89 0.29 6.79
CA LEU A 43 -4.13 -0.45 6.53
C LEU A 43 -4.26 -0.87 5.06
N ILE A 44 -4.00 0.05 4.12
CA ILE A 44 -4.08 -0.26 2.69
C ILE A 44 -3.00 -1.25 2.28
N LEU A 45 -1.78 -1.15 2.81
CA LEU A 45 -0.74 -2.14 2.52
C LEU A 45 -1.18 -3.54 2.97
N GLY A 46 -1.69 -3.68 4.20
CA GLY A 46 -2.18 -4.94 4.73
C GLY A 46 -3.34 -5.51 3.92
N PHE A 47 -4.31 -4.66 3.57
CA PHE A 47 -5.42 -5.05 2.69
C PHE A 47 -4.93 -5.58 1.33
N MET A 48 -3.95 -4.90 0.71
CA MET A 48 -3.41 -5.32 -0.58
C MET A 48 -2.53 -6.57 -0.48
N ALA A 49 -1.78 -6.74 0.61
CA ALA A 49 -0.98 -7.94 0.86
C ALA A 49 -1.87 -9.19 1.03
N GLY A 50 -3.11 -9.01 1.50
CA GLY A 50 -4.10 -10.08 1.61
C GLY A 50 -4.39 -10.82 0.31
N VAL A 51 -4.13 -10.22 -0.86
CA VAL A 51 -4.32 -10.89 -2.17
C VAL A 51 -3.30 -12.01 -2.41
N LEU A 52 -2.20 -12.05 -1.66
CA LEU A 52 -1.25 -13.16 -1.70
C LEU A 52 -1.79 -14.42 -0.99
N TRP A 53 -2.79 -14.28 -0.12
CA TRP A 53 -3.34 -15.39 0.69
C TRP A 53 -4.07 -16.46 -0.14
N PRO A 54 -5.00 -16.13 -1.07
CA PRO A 54 -5.71 -17.12 -1.88
C PRO A 54 -4.86 -17.79 -2.96
N ALA A 55 -3.57 -17.42 -3.09
CA ALA A 55 -2.64 -18.13 -3.96
C ALA A 55 -2.26 -19.52 -3.42
N LEU A 56 -2.61 -19.80 -2.16
CA LEU A 56 -2.67 -21.11 -1.53
C LEU A 56 -4.04 -21.75 -1.84
N PRO A 57 -4.21 -23.04 -2.20
CA PRO A 57 -3.40 -24.03 -2.91
C PRO A 57 -4.02 -24.33 -4.29
N GLN A 58 -3.34 -23.97 -5.39
CA GLN A 58 -3.68 -24.46 -6.74
C GLN A 58 -2.46 -25.01 -7.51
N SER A 59 -1.29 -25.02 -6.87
CA SER A 59 -0.04 -25.47 -7.48
C SER A 59 0.48 -26.66 -6.69
N ASN A 60 0.69 -27.80 -7.36
CA ASN A 60 1.38 -28.99 -6.82
C ASN A 60 2.86 -28.74 -6.44
N ASN A 61 3.30 -27.48 -6.36
CA ASN A 61 4.62 -27.06 -5.88
C ASN A 61 4.46 -26.34 -4.53
N ASP A 62 4.42 -27.12 -3.46
CA ASP A 62 4.13 -26.68 -2.10
C ASP A 62 5.04 -25.53 -1.62
N ASN A 63 6.31 -25.49 -2.04
CA ASN A 63 7.28 -24.49 -1.57
C ASN A 63 6.95 -23.03 -1.93
N ASN A 64 6.42 -22.75 -3.13
CA ASN A 64 6.07 -21.37 -3.52
C ASN A 64 4.81 -20.87 -2.83
N SER A 65 3.91 -21.79 -2.49
CA SER A 65 2.67 -21.53 -1.76
C SER A 65 2.99 -20.93 -0.38
N HIS A 66 3.82 -21.63 0.40
CA HIS A 66 4.21 -21.18 1.75
C HIS A 66 4.93 -19.83 1.77
N SER A 67 5.78 -19.56 0.78
CA SER A 67 6.49 -18.27 0.66
C SER A 67 5.54 -17.09 0.47
N LEU A 68 4.50 -17.25 -0.35
CA LEU A 68 3.48 -16.21 -0.57
C LEU A 68 2.64 -15.94 0.68
N ALA A 69 2.28 -16.97 1.43
CA ALA A 69 1.58 -16.83 2.71
C ALA A 69 2.41 -16.01 3.71
N LEU A 70 3.69 -16.35 3.80
CA LEU A 70 4.61 -15.66 4.70
C LEU A 70 4.72 -14.19 4.31
N LEU A 71 4.92 -13.90 3.02
CA LEU A 71 4.94 -12.52 2.50
C LEU A 71 3.63 -11.76 2.77
N ALA A 72 2.47 -12.40 2.62
CA ALA A 72 1.16 -11.81 2.90
C ALA A 72 1.06 -11.23 4.32
N VAL A 73 1.73 -11.88 5.28
CA VAL A 73 1.80 -11.45 6.69
C VAL A 73 2.96 -10.49 6.92
N THR A 74 4.12 -10.76 6.33
CA THR A 74 5.34 -9.96 6.54
C THR A 74 5.13 -8.50 6.15
N PHE A 75 4.47 -8.19 5.03
CA PHE A 75 4.23 -6.81 4.60
C PHE A 75 3.48 -5.98 5.66
N PRO A 76 2.26 -6.36 6.11
CA PRO A 76 1.56 -5.63 7.15
C PRO A 76 2.29 -5.61 8.48
N VAL A 77 2.94 -6.70 8.89
CA VAL A 77 3.70 -6.74 10.15
C VAL A 77 4.86 -5.75 10.13
N LEU A 78 5.65 -5.70 9.06
CA LEU A 78 6.74 -4.73 8.92
C LEU A 78 6.22 -3.29 8.89
N SER A 79 5.07 -3.06 8.27
CA SER A 79 4.43 -1.75 8.24
C SER A 79 4.00 -1.29 9.63
N VAL A 80 3.32 -2.15 10.41
CA VAL A 80 2.91 -1.82 11.78
C VAL A 80 4.11 -1.61 12.70
N ILE A 81 5.13 -2.47 12.61
CA ILE A 81 6.38 -2.29 13.37
C ILE A 81 7.05 -0.96 12.99
N GLY A 82 7.11 -0.65 11.70
CA GLY A 82 7.67 0.61 11.21
C GLY A 82 6.92 1.83 11.71
N LEU A 83 5.58 1.76 11.76
CA LEU A 83 4.72 2.83 12.25
C LEU A 83 5.02 3.18 13.71
N VAL A 84 5.29 2.17 14.53
CA VAL A 84 5.52 2.33 15.97
C VAL A 84 6.98 2.63 16.30
N LEU A 85 7.93 2.00 15.62
CA LEU A 85 9.34 2.04 16.00
C LEU A 85 10.20 3.02 15.19
N ILE A 86 9.78 3.39 13.98
CA ILE A 86 10.63 4.17 13.04
C ILE A 86 9.80 5.25 12.33
N GLU A 87 9.05 6.04 13.11
CA GLU A 87 8.12 7.07 12.60
C GLU A 87 8.77 8.02 11.57
N HIS A 88 10.01 8.45 11.81
CA HIS A 88 10.74 9.38 10.93
C HIS A 88 10.99 8.79 9.53
N SER A 89 11.27 7.49 9.44
CA SER A 89 11.56 6.81 8.17
C SER A 89 10.35 6.05 7.63
N PHE A 90 9.20 6.13 8.31
CA PHE A 90 8.00 5.35 7.98
C PHE A 90 7.57 5.60 6.53
N LEU A 91 7.60 6.85 6.06
CA LEU A 91 7.14 7.16 4.71
C LEU A 91 7.96 6.44 3.62
N LEU A 92 9.29 6.40 3.79
CA LEU A 92 10.19 5.72 2.87
C LEU A 92 10.11 4.20 3.00
N LEU A 93 10.02 3.68 4.23
CA LEU A 93 9.78 2.27 4.48
C LEU A 93 8.50 1.81 3.76
N GLN A 94 7.41 2.55 3.93
CA GLN A 94 6.11 2.22 3.38
C GLN A 94 6.10 2.29 1.85
N LEU A 95 6.77 3.30 1.26
CA LEU A 95 7.03 3.36 -0.17
C LEU A 95 7.71 2.07 -0.67
N VAL A 96 8.79 1.65 -0.01
CA VAL A 96 9.53 0.43 -0.38
C VAL A 96 8.64 -0.80 -0.25
N LEU A 97 7.87 -0.93 0.83
CA LEU A 97 6.96 -2.07 1.03
C LEU A 97 5.88 -2.15 -0.06
N PHE A 98 5.29 -1.03 -0.48
CA PHE A 98 4.32 -1.01 -1.60
C PHE A 98 4.96 -1.43 -2.92
N LEU A 99 6.18 -0.99 -3.20
CA LEU A 99 6.91 -1.36 -4.42
C LEU A 99 7.30 -2.85 -4.41
N LEU A 100 7.80 -3.36 -3.28
CA LEU A 100 8.14 -4.77 -3.10
C LEU A 100 6.91 -5.67 -3.22
N LEU A 101 5.78 -5.27 -2.64
CA LEU A 101 4.52 -5.99 -2.80
C LEU A 101 4.09 -6.04 -4.28
N ARG A 102 4.18 -4.90 -4.99
CA ARG A 102 3.87 -4.87 -6.43
C ARG A 102 4.83 -5.75 -7.24
N LEU A 103 6.12 -5.71 -6.93
CA LEU A 103 7.12 -6.56 -7.58
C LEU A 103 6.83 -8.05 -7.35
N THR A 104 6.46 -8.41 -6.12
CA THR A 104 6.07 -9.78 -5.76
C THR A 104 4.91 -10.26 -6.62
N GLU A 105 3.85 -9.46 -6.76
CA GLU A 105 2.69 -9.79 -7.61
C GLU A 105 3.06 -9.99 -9.09
N LEU A 106 4.04 -9.23 -9.59
CA LEU A 106 4.53 -9.32 -10.98
C LEU A 106 5.37 -10.59 -11.20
N LEU A 107 6.28 -10.91 -10.26
CA LEU A 107 7.16 -12.08 -10.35
C LEU A 107 6.40 -13.40 -10.16
N THR A 108 5.36 -13.40 -9.34
CA THR A 108 4.61 -14.62 -8.97
C THR A 108 3.43 -14.92 -9.89
N SER A 109 3.29 -14.17 -11.00
CA SER A 109 2.20 -14.27 -11.97
C SER A 109 0.78 -14.10 -11.38
N ILE A 110 0.64 -13.69 -10.11
CA ILE A 110 -0.64 -13.33 -9.50
C ILE A 110 -1.31 -12.21 -10.30
N ASN A 111 -0.50 -11.26 -10.76
CA ASN A 111 -0.94 -10.18 -11.62
C ASN A 111 -1.66 -10.66 -12.90
N GLN A 112 -1.32 -11.85 -13.41
CA GLN A 112 -1.94 -12.43 -14.60
C GLN A 112 -3.37 -12.93 -14.34
N ARG A 113 -3.66 -13.34 -13.10
CA ARG A 113 -5.00 -13.80 -12.66
C ARG A 113 -6.00 -12.65 -12.56
N TYR A 114 -5.52 -11.42 -12.44
CA TYR A 114 -6.37 -10.23 -12.42
C TYR A 114 -6.95 -9.92 -13.80
N ASN A 115 -8.22 -9.53 -13.82
CA ASN A 115 -8.81 -8.90 -15.00
C ASN A 115 -8.09 -7.59 -15.35
N ARG A 116 -8.22 -7.14 -16.60
CA ARG A 116 -7.50 -5.94 -17.11
C ARG A 116 -7.80 -4.68 -16.29
N SER A 117 -9.05 -4.51 -15.87
CA SER A 117 -9.48 -3.32 -15.11
C SER A 117 -8.82 -3.26 -13.73
N TYR A 118 -8.81 -4.37 -13.00
CA TYR A 118 -8.18 -4.45 -11.68
C TYR A 118 -6.66 -4.32 -11.77
N ARG A 119 -6.05 -4.85 -12.84
CA ARG A 119 -4.62 -4.68 -13.11
C ARG A 119 -4.24 -3.21 -13.31
N SER A 120 -5.07 -2.45 -14.04
CA SER A 120 -4.89 -1.00 -14.21
C SER A 120 -5.08 -0.26 -12.89
N LEU A 121 -6.14 -0.57 -12.14
CA LEU A 121 -6.37 -0.02 -10.80
C LEU A 121 -5.17 -0.27 -9.88
N ARG A 122 -4.60 -1.48 -9.87
CA ARG A 122 -3.44 -1.82 -9.04
C ARG A 122 -2.22 -0.98 -9.38
N ASN A 123 -1.95 -0.75 -10.67
CA ASN A 123 -0.87 0.13 -11.11
C ASN A 123 -1.09 1.58 -10.67
N TRP A 124 -2.30 2.11 -10.87
CA TRP A 124 -2.66 3.46 -10.42
C TRP A 124 -2.51 3.60 -8.91
N LEU A 125 -2.94 2.58 -8.16
CA LEU A 125 -2.82 2.56 -6.71
C LEU A 125 -1.36 2.62 -6.29
N THR A 126 -0.50 1.73 -6.81
CA THR A 126 0.92 1.76 -6.47
C THR A 126 1.56 3.10 -6.85
N LEU A 127 1.26 3.64 -8.05
CA LEU A 127 1.82 4.91 -8.50
C LEU A 127 1.41 6.08 -7.61
N VAL A 128 0.11 6.26 -7.36
CA VAL A 128 -0.41 7.37 -6.55
C VAL A 128 0.12 7.29 -5.13
N VAL A 129 0.12 6.09 -4.54
CA VAL A 129 0.66 5.87 -3.20
C VAL A 129 2.16 6.20 -3.16
N SER A 130 2.94 5.78 -4.15
CA SER A 130 4.37 6.07 -4.20
C SER A 130 4.66 7.56 -4.33
N VAL A 131 3.97 8.25 -5.24
CA VAL A 131 4.10 9.71 -5.41
C VAL A 131 3.68 10.43 -4.14
N SER A 132 2.59 10.00 -3.50
CA SER A 132 2.10 10.57 -2.25
C SER A 132 3.12 10.48 -1.11
N HIS A 133 3.77 9.31 -0.92
CA HIS A 133 4.80 9.16 0.11
C HIS A 133 6.00 10.06 -0.15
N LEU A 134 6.44 10.18 -1.41
CA LEU A 134 7.54 11.07 -1.78
C LEU A 134 7.17 12.54 -1.60
N ALA A 135 5.96 12.94 -1.99
CA ALA A 135 5.48 14.31 -1.85
C ALA A 135 5.37 14.70 -0.37
N LEU A 136 4.79 13.85 0.47
CA LEU A 136 4.66 14.12 1.89
C LEU A 136 6.02 14.11 2.60
N TYR A 137 6.92 13.20 2.23
CA TYR A 137 8.30 13.20 2.71
C TYR A 137 9.00 14.52 2.35
N TRP A 138 8.89 14.97 1.10
CA TRP A 138 9.45 16.25 0.67
C TRP A 138 8.88 17.43 1.47
N LEU A 139 7.57 17.47 1.72
CA LEU A 139 6.92 18.54 2.48
C LEU A 139 7.37 18.61 3.95
N ILE A 140 7.76 17.48 4.55
CA ILE A 140 8.20 17.43 5.95
C ILE A 140 9.65 17.89 6.10
N TYR A 141 10.50 17.61 5.11
CA TYR A 141 11.95 17.81 5.18
C TYR A 141 12.46 19.00 4.33
N GLN A 142 11.55 19.82 3.80
CA GLN A 142 11.87 21.10 3.16
C GLN A 142 12.11 22.19 4.21
#